data_AF-A0A2P6WC76-F1
#
_entry.id   AF-A0A2P6WC76-F1
#
_cell.length_a   1.000
_cell.length_b   1.000
_cell.length_c   1.000
_cell.angle_alpha   90.00
_cell.angle_beta   90.00
_cell.angle_gamma   90.00
#
_symmetry.space_group_name_H-M   'P 1'
#
loop_
_entity.id
_entity.type
_entity.pdbx_description
1 polymer ?
#
loop_
_entity_poly.entity_id
_entity_poly.type
_entity_poly.pdbx_seq_one_letter_code
_entity_poly.pdbx_strand_id
1 'polypeptide(L)'
;MYVSLRANAVIKRKGPNGRQVRFDVVQDARKPYQDRGENPPSRAALAQREGAKWLLARQEAMGLCFEDQSLVVERYVVYNYWRGRRKVTLGALDFAGFAEVSDPNKARDKLFAGVGPAKGFGCGLLLARRA
;
A
#
# COMPACT_ATOMS: atom_id res chain seq x y z
N MET A 1 -3.53 -18.58 6.66
CA MET A 1 -2.40 -18.79 5.71
C MET A 1 -1.44 -17.60 5.78
N TYR A 2 -0.15 -17.78 5.50
CA TYR A 2 0.79 -16.65 5.48
C TYR A 2 0.76 -15.96 4.11
N VAL A 3 0.71 -14.63 4.11
CA VAL A 3 0.67 -13.81 2.89
C VAL A 3 1.76 -12.74 2.91
N SER A 4 2.33 -12.46 1.73
CA SER A 4 3.20 -11.30 1.52
C SER A 4 2.81 -10.55 0.25
N LEU A 5 2.96 -9.23 0.28
CA LEU A 5 2.54 -8.34 -0.79
C LEU A 5 3.41 -7.08 -0.82
N ARG A 6 4.09 -6.81 -1.93
CA ARG A 6 4.60 -5.47 -2.22
C ARG A 6 3.51 -4.65 -2.89
N ALA A 7 3.08 -3.52 -2.33
CA ALA A 7 2.09 -2.66 -2.97
C ALA A 7 2.47 -1.17 -2.94
N ASN A 8 2.08 -0.46 -4.01
CA ASN A 8 2.08 0.99 -4.02
C ASN A 8 0.75 1.48 -3.42
N ALA A 9 0.73 1.63 -2.09
CA ALA A 9 -0.44 2.12 -1.37
C ALA A 9 -0.62 3.62 -1.61
N VAL A 10 -1.63 3.97 -2.42
CA VAL A 10 -1.96 5.36 -2.76
C VAL A 10 -3.36 5.77 -2.32
N ILE A 11 -3.49 7.06 -2.02
CA ILE A 11 -4.75 7.75 -1.80
C ILE A 11 -4.90 8.89 -2.80
N LYS A 12 -6.15 9.16 -3.21
CA LYS A 12 -6.47 10.28 -4.11
C LYS A 12 -6.93 11.47 -3.27
N ARG A 13 -6.34 12.64 -3.49
CA ARG A 13 -6.78 13.92 -2.91
C ARG A 13 -7.14 14.88 -4.05
N LYS A 14 -8.12 15.76 -3.82
CA LYS A 14 -8.39 16.89 -4.74
C LYS A 14 -7.31 17.95 -4.52
N GLY A 15 -6.66 18.37 -5.60
CA GLY A 15 -5.72 19.49 -5.58
C GLY A 15 -6.45 20.84 -5.64
N PRO A 16 -5.72 21.96 -5.48
CA PRO A 16 -6.28 23.31 -5.52
C PRO A 16 -7.03 23.61 -6.82
N ASN A 17 -6.56 23.06 -7.94
CA ASN A 17 -7.11 23.27 -9.28
C ASN A 17 -8.29 22.32 -9.59
N GLY A 18 -8.87 21.67 -8.57
CA GLY A 18 -9.92 20.66 -8.71
C GLY A 18 -9.46 19.28 -9.22
N ARG A 19 -8.25 19.19 -9.79
CA ARG A 19 -7.69 17.94 -10.33
C ARG A 19 -7.35 16.94 -9.21
N GLN A 20 -7.67 15.66 -9.43
CA GLN A 20 -7.26 14.59 -8.51
C GLN A 20 -5.76 14.32 -8.63
N VAL A 21 -5.07 14.29 -7.48
CA VAL A 21 -3.66 13.94 -7.34
C VAL A 21 -3.56 12.69 -6.47
N ARG A 22 -2.63 11.80 -6.82
CA ARG A 22 -2.32 10.60 -6.02
C ARG A 22 -1.10 10.87 -5.15
N PHE A 23 -1.21 10.52 -3.88
CA PHE A 23 -0.12 10.51 -2.93
C PHE A 23 0.05 9.08 -2.41
N ASP A 24 1.28 8.63 -2.17
CA ASP A 24 1.43 7.44 -1.34
C ASP A 24 0.96 7.76 0.08
N VAL A 25 0.39 6.76 0.74
CA VAL A 25 -0.27 6.93 2.06
C VAL A 25 0.67 7.49 3.12
N VAL A 26 1.98 7.23 3.02
CA VAL A 26 2.98 7.75 3.95
C VAL A 26 3.20 9.23 3.71
N GLN A 27 3.40 9.68 2.46
CA GLN A 27 3.56 11.11 2.17
C GLN A 27 2.27 11.90 2.44
N ASP A 28 1.10 11.33 2.14
CA ASP A 28 -0.19 11.95 2.48
C ASP A 28 -0.31 12.20 3.98
N ALA A 29 0.06 11.21 4.81
CA ALA A 29 -0.01 11.31 6.27
C ALA A 29 1.06 12.24 6.88
N ARG A 30 2.18 12.47 6.19
CA ARG A 30 3.21 13.44 6.62
C ARG A 30 2.80 14.87 6.37
N LYS A 31 2.01 15.12 5.32
CA LYS A 31 1.69 16.46 4.84
C LYS A 31 1.09 17.38 5.92
N PRO A 32 0.08 16.96 6.73
CA PRO A 32 -0.47 17.83 7.76
C PRO A 32 0.54 18.30 8.81
N TYR A 33 1.54 17.48 9.14
CA TYR A 33 2.61 17.87 10.07
C TYR A 33 3.51 18.94 9.44
N GLN A 34 3.89 18.74 8.18
CA GLN A 34 4.71 19.69 7.42
C GLN A 34 4.02 21.04 7.28
N ASP A 35 2.71 21.03 6.98
CA ASP A 35 1.90 22.24 6.87
C ASP A 35 1.82 23.02 8.20
N ARG A 36 1.94 22.33 9.34
CA ARG A 36 2.01 22.94 10.69
C ARG A 36 3.43 23.24 11.18
N GLY A 37 4.47 22.91 10.41
CA GLY A 37 5.87 23.04 10.85
C GLY A 37 6.27 22.05 11.95
N GLU A 38 5.53 20.96 12.12
CA GLU A 38 5.79 19.92 13.12
C GLU A 38 6.64 18.79 12.55
N ASN A 39 7.38 18.11 13.44
CA ASN A 39 8.06 16.87 13.09
C ASN A 39 7.04 15.71 12.98
N PRO A 40 6.89 15.09 11.79
CA PRO A 40 6.02 13.93 11.67
C PRO A 40 6.62 12.72 12.39
N PRO A 41 5.79 11.72 12.76
CA PRO A 41 6.29 10.42 13.16
C PRO A 41 7.24 9.80 12.12
N SER A 42 8.01 8.81 12.55
CA SER A 42 8.93 8.10 11.65
C SER A 42 8.18 7.54 10.44
N ARG A 43 8.87 7.45 9.30
CA ARG A 43 8.28 6.87 8.08
C ARG A 43 7.80 5.44 8.32
N ALA A 44 8.52 4.66 9.13
CA ALA A 44 8.13 3.30 9.51
C ALA A 44 6.81 3.29 10.30
N ALA A 45 6.65 4.17 11.29
CA ALA A 45 5.42 4.26 12.07
C ALA A 45 4.21 4.66 11.21
N LEU A 46 4.40 5.62 10.29
CA LEU A 46 3.35 6.02 9.34
C LEU A 46 3.07 4.93 8.31
N ALA A 47 4.09 4.23 7.83
CA ALA A 47 3.97 3.12 6.91
C ALA A 47 3.16 1.98 7.53
N GLN A 48 3.46 1.57 8.75
CA GLN A 48 2.68 0.57 9.49
C GLN A 48 1.22 1.03 9.63
N ARG A 49 0.99 2.22 10.19
CA ARG A 49 -0.37 2.69 10.51
C ARG A 49 -1.23 2.90 9.28
N GLU A 50 -0.72 3.64 8.28
CA GLU A 50 -1.52 4.05 7.12
C GLU A 50 -1.49 3.00 6.00
N GLY A 51 -0.41 2.22 5.91
CA GLY A 51 -0.32 1.04 5.06
C GLY A 51 -1.31 -0.04 5.50
N ALA A 52 -1.35 -0.38 6.79
CA ALA A 52 -2.30 -1.38 7.30
C ALA A 52 -3.75 -0.95 7.04
N LYS A 53 -4.11 0.29 7.37
CA LYS A 53 -5.44 0.85 7.04
C LYS A 53 -5.76 0.72 5.56
N TRP A 54 -4.80 1.00 4.67
CA TRP A 54 -4.99 0.88 3.24
C TRP A 54 -5.25 -0.56 2.78
N LEU A 55 -4.54 -1.54 3.35
CA LEU A 55 -4.72 -2.95 3.00
C LEU A 55 -6.02 -3.52 3.58
N LEU A 56 -6.30 -3.25 4.86
CA LEU A 56 -7.51 -3.72 5.55
C LEU A 56 -8.79 -3.18 4.91
N ALA A 57 -8.79 -1.92 4.44
CA ALA A 57 -9.90 -1.36 3.68
C ALA A 57 -10.17 -2.06 2.33
N ARG A 58 -9.29 -2.98 1.90
CA ARG A 58 -9.41 -3.75 0.64
C ARG A 58 -9.63 -5.24 0.87
N GLN A 59 -9.61 -5.70 2.12
CA GLN A 59 -9.61 -7.14 2.44
C GLN A 59 -10.84 -7.86 1.88
N GLU A 60 -12.03 -7.26 1.99
CA GLU A 60 -13.28 -7.82 1.47
C GLU A 60 -13.26 -7.95 -0.06
N ALA A 61 -12.78 -6.92 -0.75
CA ALA A 61 -12.57 -6.94 -2.20
C ALA A 61 -11.45 -7.89 -2.63
N MET A 62 -10.60 -8.31 -1.69
CA MET A 62 -9.57 -9.32 -1.89
C MET A 62 -10.04 -10.74 -1.58
N GLY A 63 -11.23 -10.93 -0.98
CA GLY A 63 -11.66 -12.24 -0.49
C GLY A 63 -10.78 -12.78 0.62
N LEU A 64 -10.14 -11.88 1.38
CA LEU A 64 -9.28 -12.21 2.51
C LEU A 64 -9.81 -11.52 3.77
N CYS A 65 -9.60 -12.16 4.91
CA CYS A 65 -9.74 -11.58 6.24
C CYS A 65 -8.36 -11.57 6.89
N PHE A 66 -7.75 -10.41 7.07
CA PHE A 66 -6.41 -10.33 7.68
C PHE A 66 -6.52 -10.43 9.20
N GLU A 67 -5.62 -11.17 9.82
CA GLU A 67 -5.49 -11.17 11.28
C GLU A 67 -4.79 -9.87 11.70
N ASP A 68 -5.55 -8.91 12.22
CA ASP A 68 -5.11 -7.53 12.48
C ASP A 68 -3.77 -7.44 13.23
N GLN A 69 -3.54 -8.30 14.22
CA GLN A 69 -2.32 -8.30 15.03
C GLN A 69 -1.08 -8.85 14.30
N SER A 70 -1.28 -9.60 13.21
CA SER A 70 -0.20 -10.21 12.44
C SER A 70 0.30 -9.34 11.28
N LEU A 71 -0.48 -8.34 10.86
CA LEU A 71 -0.18 -7.55 9.67
C LEU A 71 0.92 -6.54 9.96
N VAL A 72 2.09 -6.76 9.37
CA VAL A 72 3.26 -5.89 9.47
C VAL A 72 3.63 -5.29 8.12
N VAL A 73 4.14 -4.07 8.17
CA VAL A 73 4.81 -3.40 7.05
C VAL A 73 6.30 -3.49 7.30
N GLU A 74 6.94 -4.46 6.64
CA GLU A 74 8.36 -4.76 6.81
C GLU A 74 9.24 -3.64 6.25
N ARG A 75 8.77 -2.97 5.19
CA ARG A 75 9.56 -1.96 4.49
C ARG A 75 8.70 -0.91 3.84
N TYR A 76 9.16 0.34 3.91
CA TYR A 76 8.73 1.42 3.04
C TYR A 76 9.93 1.94 2.26
N VAL A 77 9.80 1.99 0.93
CA VAL A 77 10.84 2.49 0.03
C VAL A 77 10.24 3.44 -0.99
N VAL A 78 11.00 4.45 -1.39
CA VAL A 78 10.65 5.35 -2.48
C VAL A 78 11.62 5.15 -3.63
N TYR A 79 11.10 4.67 -4.75
CA TYR A 79 11.83 4.54 -6.01
C TYR A 79 11.67 5.80 -6.85
N ASN A 80 12.74 6.18 -7.54
CA ASN A 80 12.73 7.26 -8.50
C ASN A 80 13.12 6.71 -9.87
N TYR A 81 12.23 6.87 -10.83
CA TYR A 81 12.45 6.48 -12.23
C TYR A 81 12.48 7.72 -13.11
N TRP A 82 13.11 7.60 -14.27
CA TRP A 82 13.15 8.66 -15.27
C TRP A 82 12.50 8.18 -16.56
N ARG A 83 11.53 8.95 -17.06
CA ARG A 83 10.93 8.77 -18.39
C ARG A 83 11.29 9.99 -19.22
N GLY A 84 12.40 9.89 -19.96
CA GLY A 84 13.04 11.06 -20.56
C GLY A 84 13.41 12.08 -19.48
N ARG A 85 12.98 13.34 -19.63
CA ARG A 85 13.21 14.41 -18.65
C ARG A 85 12.27 14.39 -17.44
N ARG A 86 11.22 13.55 -17.46
CA ARG A 86 10.23 13.50 -16.39
C ARG A 86 10.64 12.49 -15.31
N LYS A 87 10.79 12.98 -14.08
CA LYS A 87 10.95 12.13 -12.89
C LYS A 87 9.61 11.53 -12.47
N VAL A 88 9.60 10.23 -12.17
CA VAL A 88 8.45 9.50 -11.64
C VAL A 88 8.86 8.92 -10.28
N THR A 89 8.14 9.32 -9.24
CA THR A 89 8.37 8.85 -7.87
C THR A 89 7.32 7.81 -7.49
N LEU A 90 7.75 6.69 -6.92
CA LEU A 90 6.89 5.58 -6.52
C LEU A 90 7.22 5.12 -5.11
N GLY A 91 6.26 5.25 -4.19
CA GLY A 91 6.33 4.60 -2.88
C GLY A 91 5.91 3.13 -2.99
N ALA A 92 6.62 2.23 -2.32
CA ALA A 92 6.24 0.83 -2.18
C ALA A 92 6.32 0.41 -0.71
N LEU A 93 5.31 -0.36 -0.29
CA LEU A 93 5.20 -0.97 1.03
C LEU A 93 5.26 -2.48 0.87
N ASP A 94 6.09 -3.13 1.69
CA ASP A 94 6.16 -4.59 1.77
C ASP A 94 5.35 -5.04 2.98
N PHE A 95 4.23 -5.70 2.71
CA PHE A 95 3.32 -6.23 3.70
C PHE A 95 3.60 -7.72 3.93
N ALA A 96 3.48 -8.15 5.18
CA ALA A 96 3.51 -9.55 5.59
C ALA A 96 2.49 -9.78 6.71
N GLY A 97 1.89 -10.96 6.76
CA GLY A 97 0.97 -11.32 7.85
C GLY A 97 0.22 -12.61 7.58
N PHE A 98 -0.74 -12.91 8.45
CA PHE A 98 -1.67 -14.02 8.29
C PHE A 98 -3.05 -13.51 7.84
N ALA A 99 -3.68 -14.31 7.00
CA ALA A 99 -5.04 -14.08 6.55
C ALA A 99 -5.81 -15.39 6.40
N GLU A 100 -7.11 -15.31 6.55
CA GLU A 100 -8.06 -16.36 6.19
C GLU A 100 -8.72 -16.03 4.84
N VAL A 101 -9.08 -17.06 4.08
CA VAL A 101 -9.82 -16.87 2.83
C VAL A 101 -11.30 -16.73 3.16
N SER A 102 -11.85 -15.52 2.98
CA SER A 102 -13.27 -15.23 3.20
C SER A 102 -14.12 -15.44 1.93
N ASP A 103 -13.52 -15.27 0.74
CA ASP A 103 -14.15 -15.56 -0.56
C ASP A 103 -13.10 -16.14 -1.52
N PRO A 104 -13.15 -17.45 -1.81
CA PRO A 104 -12.16 -18.12 -2.66
C PRO A 104 -12.08 -17.57 -4.07
N ASN A 105 -13.19 -17.11 -4.65
CA ASN A 105 -13.22 -16.59 -6.01
C ASN A 105 -12.50 -15.23 -6.07
N LYS A 106 -12.84 -14.32 -5.15
CA LYS A 106 -12.15 -13.01 -5.05
C LYS A 106 -10.67 -13.18 -4.73
N ALA A 107 -10.31 -14.09 -3.83
CA ALA A 107 -8.93 -14.38 -3.47
C ALA A 107 -8.14 -14.89 -4.67
N ARG A 108 -8.68 -15.87 -5.40
CA ARG A 108 -8.10 -16.38 -6.65
C ARG A 108 -7.91 -15.25 -7.66
N ASP A 109 -8.92 -14.43 -7.88
CA ASP A 109 -8.85 -13.33 -8.84
C ASP A 109 -7.77 -12.31 -8.45
N LYS A 110 -7.58 -12.02 -7.15
CA LYS A 110 -6.51 -11.12 -6.71
C LYS A 110 -5.12 -11.74 -6.79
N LEU A 111 -4.98 -13.04 -6.58
CA LEU A 111 -3.72 -13.75 -6.79
C LEU A 111 -3.22 -13.58 -8.23
N PHE A 112 -4.11 -13.71 -9.22
CA PHE A 112 -3.74 -13.57 -10.63
C PHE A 112 -3.70 -12.12 -11.13
N ALA A 113 -4.69 -11.31 -10.77
CA ALA A 113 -4.77 -9.94 -11.26
C ALA A 113 -3.79 -9.01 -10.54
N GLY A 114 -3.45 -9.31 -9.28
CA GLY A 114 -2.62 -8.48 -8.41
C GLY A 114 -3.36 -7.32 -7.74
N VAL A 115 -2.77 -6.79 -6.68
CA VAL A 115 -3.38 -5.82 -5.74
C VAL A 115 -2.77 -4.43 -5.89
N GLY A 116 -3.63 -3.42 -6.07
CA GLY A 116 -3.19 -2.02 -6.15
C GLY A 116 -2.56 -1.61 -7.48
N PRO A 117 -2.10 -0.35 -7.58
CA PRO A 117 -1.49 0.20 -8.79
C PRO A 117 -0.02 -0.20 -8.97
N ALA A 118 0.55 0.25 -10.09
CA ALA A 118 1.98 0.13 -10.41
C ALA A 118 2.50 -1.32 -10.56
N LYS A 119 1.67 -2.21 -11.11
CA LYS A 119 2.01 -3.61 -11.36
C LYS A 119 3.24 -3.80 -12.25
N GLY A 120 3.39 -2.96 -13.26
CA GLY A 120 4.60 -2.92 -14.12
C GLY A 120 5.89 -2.46 -13.44
N PHE A 121 5.84 -2.04 -12.17
CA PHE A 121 7.01 -1.62 -11.38
C PHE A 121 7.32 -2.59 -10.23
N GLY A 122 6.86 -3.85 -10.32
CA GLY A 122 7.11 -4.87 -9.30
C GLY A 122 6.23 -4.75 -8.06
N CYS A 123 5.06 -4.14 -8.19
CA CYS A 123 4.02 -4.11 -7.14
C CYS A 123 2.86 -5.04 -7.49
N GLY A 124 2.08 -5.43 -6.48
CA GLY A 124 0.78 -6.07 -6.63
C GLY A 124 0.80 -7.60 -6.68
N LEU A 125 1.95 -8.26 -6.76
CA LEU A 125 2.03 -9.71 -6.60
C LEU A 125 1.69 -10.08 -5.16
N LEU A 126 0.60 -10.82 -4.97
CA LEU A 126 0.20 -11.41 -3.70
C LEU A 126 0.76 -12.83 -3.65
N LEU A 127 1.60 -13.11 -2.66
CA LEU A 127 2.10 -14.46 -2.38
C LEU A 127 1.33 -15.03 -1.21
N ALA A 128 0.99 -16.31 -1.30
CA ALA A 128 0.32 -17.06 -0.25
C ALA A 128 1.01 -18.41 -0.07
N ARG A 129 1.20 -18.83 1.19
CA ARG A 129 1.73 -20.16 1.53
C ARG A 129 1.00 -20.72 2.75
N ARG A 130 1.03 -22.05 2.86
CA ARG A 130 0.59 -22.73 4.08
C ARG A 130 1.43 -22.24 5.27
N ALA A 131 0.77 -22.07 6.41
CA ALA A 131 1.41 -21.72 7.67
C ALA A 131 2.30 -22.89 8.12
#